data_AF-A0A1J5SUH7-F1
#
_entry.id   AF-A0A1J5SUH7-F1
#
_cell.length_a   1.000
_cell.length_b   1.000
_cell.length_c   1.000
_cell.angle_alpha   90.00
_cell.angle_beta   90.00
_cell.angle_gamma   90.00
#
_symmetry.space_group_name_H-M   'P 1'
#
loop_
_entity.id
_entity.type
_entity.pdbx_description
1 polymer ?
#
loop_
_entity_poly.entity_id
_entity_poly.type
_entity_poly.pdbx_seq_one_letter_code
_entity_poly.pdbx_strand_id
1 'polypeptide(L)'
;MSAPQRSYANQKKLVAALRDPNRYPVIPSSVQLIETHISWVLLAGDFAYKIKKALDLGFLDYTTLELRRFCCDEEIRLNRRTAPDIYLDTVPIGGSLDNPELGAQPAIEYAVRMRRFLPEKLMDALLVRGRVTLQHIDNLAAVIARFHASLPSANAGSGFGTAASIGAAARQNFEQLRAYLTEDTDRVVIAELDAATDAEFAACWERFEQRRKLGFVRECHGDLHLGNIVLDGDVPFLFDCIEFNPSLRWIDVMDEVSFTVMDLLHRSHPEYAWRLLNACLEASGDYAGAGVLHFYLAYRATVRAKVCAIRAGQSGISEHARSDELAMCRSYLALGRQFLGRHRPVLIVTHGLPGSGKTTFSQFALQQIGAIRIRSDVERKRLFGLDALDSSGPRAGGIYGAEATLKTYARLHELANELLAAGFPVIVDAAFLKQEEREQFRLLAKRLSVPFAIATLQARDHTLRERIRQRRNDASEADVAVLEKLKAVQEPLSGIEFAYAASFTTEELPGSAANSEAWGRLQDLLTSPASG
;
A
#
# COMPACT_ATOMS: atom_id res chain seq x y z
N MET A 1 14.48 -42.77 -6.90
CA MET A 1 14.41 -41.30 -6.69
C MET A 1 14.71 -40.61 -8.00
N SER A 2 13.84 -39.71 -8.45
CA SER A 2 14.09 -38.84 -9.60
C SER A 2 15.27 -37.89 -9.33
N ALA A 3 15.84 -37.27 -10.37
CA ALA A 3 16.94 -36.31 -10.21
C ALA A 3 16.60 -35.14 -9.25
N PRO A 4 15.40 -34.53 -9.30
CA PRO A 4 14.98 -33.52 -8.32
C PRO A 4 14.88 -34.05 -6.89
N GLN A 5 14.34 -35.27 -6.69
CA GLN A 5 14.25 -35.89 -5.36
C GLN A 5 15.64 -36.17 -4.77
N ARG A 6 16.61 -36.60 -5.59
CA ARG A 6 18.00 -36.77 -5.16
C ARG A 6 18.64 -35.43 -4.80
N SER A 7 18.40 -34.38 -5.61
CA SER A 7 18.87 -33.02 -5.33
C SER A 7 18.37 -32.51 -3.98
N TYR A 8 17.08 -32.65 -3.69
CA TYR A 8 16.51 -32.24 -2.40
C TYR A 8 17.05 -33.03 -1.21
N ALA A 9 17.24 -34.35 -1.34
CA ALA A 9 17.86 -35.17 -0.31
C ALA A 9 19.32 -34.79 -0.05
N ASN A 10 20.07 -34.46 -1.10
CA ASN A 10 21.44 -33.96 -1.00
C ASN A 10 21.47 -32.59 -0.29
N GLN A 11 20.55 -31.68 -0.60
CA GLN A 11 20.43 -30.41 0.10
C GLN A 11 20.18 -30.59 1.59
N LYS A 12 19.31 -31.53 2.00
CA LYS A 12 19.09 -31.79 3.43
C LYS A 12 20.37 -32.19 4.16
N LYS A 13 21.22 -33.01 3.53
CA LYS A 13 22.54 -33.38 4.09
C LYS A 13 23.47 -32.17 4.18
N LEU A 14 23.58 -31.41 3.09
CA LEU A 14 24.39 -30.20 3.01
C LEU A 14 23.98 -29.16 4.07
N VAL A 15 22.67 -28.89 4.18
CA VAL A 15 22.12 -27.94 5.18
C VAL A 15 22.35 -28.44 6.60
N ALA A 16 22.23 -29.75 6.85
CA ALA A 16 22.55 -30.32 8.16
C ALA A 16 24.03 -30.13 8.52
N ALA A 17 24.95 -30.36 7.58
CA ALA A 17 26.39 -30.14 7.78
C ALA A 17 26.72 -28.65 8.00
N LEU A 18 26.06 -27.73 7.30
CA LEU A 18 26.21 -26.28 7.48
C LEU A 18 25.66 -25.77 8.83
N ARG A 19 25.07 -26.61 9.68
CA ARG A 19 24.73 -26.21 11.06
C ARG A 19 25.94 -26.22 12.00
N ASP A 20 27.07 -26.79 11.58
CA ASP A 20 28.33 -26.72 12.31
C ASP A 20 28.95 -25.31 12.20
N PRO A 21 29.16 -24.58 13.31
CA PRO A 21 29.79 -23.26 13.31
C PRO A 21 31.16 -23.20 12.62
N ASN A 22 31.91 -24.30 12.59
CA ASN A 22 33.24 -24.33 11.97
C ASN A 22 33.22 -24.25 10.43
N ARG A 23 32.02 -24.22 9.83
CA ARG A 23 31.82 -24.10 8.37
C ARG A 23 31.76 -22.65 7.87
N TYR A 24 31.86 -21.68 8.78
CA TYR A 24 31.69 -20.26 8.46
C TYR A 24 33.01 -19.51 8.58
N PRO A 25 33.30 -18.53 7.69
CA PRO A 25 34.52 -17.74 7.74
C PRO A 25 34.74 -17.01 9.06
N VAL A 26 33.65 -16.54 9.67
CA VAL A 26 33.62 -16.01 11.04
C VAL A 26 32.83 -17.01 11.86
N ILE A 27 33.49 -17.69 12.80
CA ILE A 27 32.90 -18.77 13.61
C ILE A 27 31.80 -18.18 14.50
N PRO A 28 30.51 -18.51 14.27
CA PRO A 28 29.43 -18.03 15.12
C PRO A 28 29.33 -18.85 16.41
N SER A 29 28.64 -18.32 17.42
CA SER A 29 28.35 -19.09 18.64
C SER A 29 27.39 -20.27 18.38
N SER A 30 26.48 -20.12 17.42
CA SER A 30 25.54 -21.14 16.98
C SER A 30 25.03 -20.85 15.57
N VAL A 31 24.48 -21.88 14.92
CA VAL A 31 23.80 -21.76 13.63
C VAL A 31 22.37 -22.23 13.78
N GLN A 32 21.42 -21.30 13.66
CA GLN A 32 19.99 -21.61 13.70
C GLN A 32 19.48 -21.85 12.27
N LEU A 33 18.74 -22.93 12.07
CA LEU A 33 18.05 -23.21 10.81
C LEU A 33 16.60 -22.74 10.91
N ILE A 34 16.19 -21.92 9.96
CA ILE A 34 14.79 -21.58 9.68
C ILE A 34 14.42 -22.21 8.34
N GLU A 35 13.37 -23.02 8.32
CA GLU A 35 12.85 -23.63 7.10
C GLU A 35 11.62 -22.85 6.62
N THR A 36 11.66 -22.36 5.38
CA THR A 36 10.50 -21.74 4.72
C THR A 36 9.90 -22.70 3.70
N HIS A 37 8.81 -22.33 3.03
CA HIS A 37 8.20 -23.18 2.01
C HIS A 37 9.17 -23.51 0.85
N ILE A 38 10.03 -22.57 0.48
CA ILE A 38 10.88 -22.65 -0.72
C ILE A 38 12.38 -22.48 -0.44
N SER A 39 12.79 -22.30 0.82
CA SER A 39 14.19 -22.06 1.18
C SER A 39 14.56 -22.60 2.56
N TRP A 40 15.86 -22.76 2.76
CA TRP A 40 16.52 -22.96 4.05
C TRP A 40 17.26 -21.68 4.39
N VAL A 41 17.10 -21.15 5.61
CA VAL A 41 17.80 -19.95 6.07
C VAL A 41 18.66 -20.32 7.27
N LEU A 42 19.98 -20.23 7.12
CA LEU A 42 20.95 -20.49 8.17
C LEU A 42 21.39 -19.15 8.79
N LEU A 43 21.05 -18.94 10.05
CA LEU A 43 21.43 -17.75 10.82
C LEU A 43 22.75 -18.02 11.56
N ALA A 44 23.83 -17.38 11.13
CA ALA A 44 25.19 -17.61 11.61
C ALA A 44 25.88 -16.27 11.95
N GLY A 45 25.99 -15.95 13.24
CA GLY A 45 26.62 -14.70 13.70
C GLY A 45 25.83 -13.48 13.23
N ASP A 46 26.46 -12.56 12.49
CA ASP A 46 25.81 -11.38 11.92
C ASP A 46 25.15 -11.64 10.54
N PHE A 47 25.27 -12.86 10.01
CA PHE A 47 24.87 -13.19 8.64
C PHE A 47 23.78 -14.26 8.56
N ALA A 48 22.93 -14.15 7.55
CA ALA A 48 21.98 -15.17 7.15
C ALA A 48 22.36 -15.71 5.76
N TYR A 49 22.24 -17.02 5.58
CA TYR A 49 22.50 -17.71 4.31
C TYR A 49 21.23 -18.41 3.86
N LYS A 50 20.59 -17.90 2.80
CA LYS A 50 19.35 -18.44 2.23
C LYS A 50 19.67 -19.35 1.05
N ILE A 51 19.40 -20.64 1.21
CA ILE A 51 19.59 -21.69 0.19
C ILE A 51 18.21 -22.07 -0.36
N LYS A 52 18.05 -22.01 -1.68
CA LYS A 52 16.78 -22.33 -2.36
C LYS A 52 16.56 -23.85 -2.38
N LYS A 53 15.35 -24.31 -2.04
CA LYS A 53 15.02 -25.74 -2.06
C LYS A 53 14.96 -26.24 -3.50
N ALA A 54 15.53 -27.42 -3.79
CA ALA A 54 15.49 -28.05 -5.09
C ALA A 54 14.10 -28.67 -5.35
N LEU A 55 13.15 -27.83 -5.74
CA LEU A 55 11.76 -28.19 -5.99
C LEU A 55 11.18 -27.47 -7.21
N ASP A 56 10.07 -28.01 -7.72
CA ASP A 56 9.20 -27.38 -8.71
C ASP A 56 7.79 -27.34 -8.12
N LEU A 57 7.19 -26.15 -8.05
CA LEU A 57 5.83 -25.92 -7.54
C LEU A 57 4.86 -25.43 -8.64
N GLY A 58 5.27 -25.51 -9.92
CA GLY A 58 4.52 -25.04 -11.07
C GLY A 58 4.58 -23.53 -11.28
N PHE A 59 4.61 -22.74 -10.22
CA PHE A 59 4.85 -21.28 -10.27
C PHE A 59 6.32 -20.91 -10.02
N LEU A 60 7.14 -21.90 -9.65
CA LEU A 60 8.52 -21.77 -9.21
C LEU A 60 9.30 -23.02 -9.63
N ASP A 61 10.46 -22.85 -10.27
CA ASP A 61 11.38 -23.95 -10.60
C ASP A 61 12.79 -23.68 -10.07
N TYR A 62 13.21 -24.48 -9.10
CA TYR A 62 14.54 -24.51 -8.48
C TYR A 62 15.24 -25.86 -8.66
N THR A 63 14.82 -26.67 -9.63
CA THR A 63 15.24 -28.07 -9.75
C THR A 63 16.72 -28.22 -10.08
N THR A 64 17.29 -27.35 -10.91
CA THR A 64 18.71 -27.38 -11.29
C THR A 64 19.56 -26.41 -10.48
N LEU A 65 20.86 -26.67 -10.40
CA LEU A 65 21.81 -25.80 -9.71
C LEU A 65 21.91 -24.43 -10.40
N GLU A 66 21.85 -24.40 -11.72
CA GLU A 66 21.89 -23.20 -12.55
C GLU A 66 20.68 -22.29 -12.29
N LEU A 67 19.47 -22.87 -12.18
CA LEU A 67 18.26 -22.12 -11.85
C LEU A 67 18.32 -21.53 -10.44
N ARG A 68 18.84 -22.29 -9.47
CA ARG A 68 19.04 -21.78 -8.10
C ARG A 68 20.05 -20.65 -8.06
N ARG A 69 21.18 -20.77 -8.75
CA ARG A 69 22.17 -19.68 -8.89
C ARG A 69 21.53 -18.44 -9.49
N PHE A 70 20.85 -18.58 -10.64
CA PHE A 70 20.18 -17.49 -11.32
C PHE A 70 19.21 -16.76 -10.38
N CYS A 71 18.40 -17.50 -9.64
CA CYS A 71 17.44 -16.90 -8.72
C CYS A 71 18.13 -16.27 -7.50
N CYS A 72 19.27 -16.79 -7.01
CA CYS A 72 20.04 -16.12 -5.97
C CYS A 72 20.56 -14.76 -6.47
N ASP A 73 21.08 -14.71 -7.68
CA ASP A 73 21.57 -13.48 -8.31
C ASP A 73 20.42 -12.47 -8.54
N GLU A 74 19.24 -12.95 -8.98
CA GLU A 74 18.04 -12.11 -9.11
C GLU A 74 17.55 -11.58 -7.75
N GLU A 75 17.55 -12.40 -6.70
CA GLU A 75 17.17 -11.97 -5.35
C GLU A 75 18.09 -10.84 -4.85
N ILE A 76 19.41 -10.95 -5.08
CA ILE A 76 20.36 -9.87 -4.79
C ILE A 76 20.06 -8.63 -5.62
N ARG A 77 19.88 -8.76 -6.94
CA ARG A 77 19.60 -7.63 -7.84
C ARG A 77 18.34 -6.87 -7.42
N LEU A 78 17.27 -7.60 -7.14
CA LEU A 78 15.95 -7.05 -6.85
C LEU A 78 15.89 -6.39 -5.48
N ASN A 79 16.43 -7.03 -4.45
CA ASN A 79 16.30 -6.53 -3.08
C ASN A 79 17.30 -5.43 -2.73
N ARG A 80 18.45 -5.34 -3.42
CA ARG A 80 19.38 -4.20 -3.23
C ARG A 80 18.80 -2.85 -3.63
N ARG A 81 17.70 -2.82 -4.40
CA ARG A 81 16.99 -1.58 -4.76
C ARG A 81 16.41 -0.86 -3.53
N THR A 82 16.07 -1.62 -2.48
CA THR A 82 15.41 -1.11 -1.27
C THR A 82 16.14 -1.48 0.02
N ALA A 83 17.00 -2.50 -0.01
CA ALA A 83 17.75 -2.99 1.15
C ALA A 83 19.22 -3.34 0.78
N PRO A 84 20.01 -2.39 0.23
CA PRO A 84 21.37 -2.65 -0.26
C PRO A 84 22.33 -3.15 0.82
N ASP A 85 22.15 -2.68 2.07
CA ASP A 85 23.01 -3.09 3.20
C ASP A 85 22.66 -4.48 3.74
N ILE A 86 21.47 -4.99 3.42
CA ILE A 86 21.02 -6.33 3.84
C ILE A 86 21.48 -7.38 2.85
N TYR A 87 21.35 -7.16 1.54
CA TYR A 87 21.64 -8.16 0.51
C TYR A 87 23.08 -8.05 -0.01
N LEU A 88 23.96 -8.95 0.46
CA LEU A 88 25.40 -8.80 0.31
C LEU A 88 25.98 -9.44 -0.95
N ASP A 89 25.69 -10.71 -1.24
CA ASP A 89 26.13 -11.40 -2.45
C ASP A 89 25.56 -12.82 -2.56
N THR A 90 25.72 -13.42 -3.74
CA THR A 90 25.56 -14.85 -3.94
C THR A 90 26.88 -15.58 -3.62
N VAL A 91 26.82 -16.51 -2.67
CA VAL A 91 27.96 -17.30 -2.21
C VAL A 91 27.88 -18.71 -2.78
N PRO A 92 28.91 -19.18 -3.52
CA PRO A 92 29.01 -20.59 -3.90
C PRO A 92 29.31 -21.45 -2.66
N ILE A 93 28.77 -22.66 -2.63
CA ILE A 93 29.04 -23.66 -1.60
C ILE A 93 29.70 -24.84 -2.31
N GLY A 94 31.00 -25.03 -2.09
CA GLY A 94 31.78 -26.12 -2.66
C GLY A 94 32.04 -27.24 -1.66
N GLY A 95 33.06 -28.06 -1.94
CA GLY A 95 33.43 -29.20 -1.10
C GLY A 95 32.57 -30.43 -1.34
N SER A 96 32.28 -31.18 -0.28
CA SER A 96 31.40 -32.35 -0.32
C SER A 96 30.12 -32.11 0.49
N LEU A 97 29.10 -32.97 0.33
CA LEU A 97 27.86 -32.85 1.10
C LEU A 97 28.07 -32.97 2.61
N ASP A 98 29.07 -33.74 3.04
CA ASP A 98 29.39 -33.93 4.46
C ASP A 98 30.37 -32.88 5.00
N ASN A 99 31.10 -32.22 4.09
CA ASN A 99 32.12 -31.21 4.40
C ASN A 99 31.98 -30.00 3.46
N PRO A 100 30.84 -29.27 3.51
CA PRO A 100 30.60 -28.13 2.65
C PRO A 100 31.47 -26.94 3.07
N GLU A 101 31.89 -26.15 2.08
CA GLU A 101 32.74 -24.97 2.30
C GLU A 101 32.13 -23.74 1.59
N LEU A 102 31.86 -22.69 2.36
CA LEU A 102 31.35 -21.42 1.84
C LEU A 102 32.45 -20.68 1.06
N GLY A 103 32.14 -20.25 -0.16
CA GLY A 103 33.06 -19.58 -1.07
C GLY A 103 33.87 -20.53 -1.96
N ALA A 104 33.83 -21.84 -1.73
CA ALA A 104 34.61 -22.82 -2.48
C ALA A 104 33.98 -23.19 -3.85
N GLN A 105 34.85 -23.63 -4.76
CA GLN A 105 34.50 -24.12 -6.10
C GLN A 105 35.09 -25.53 -6.31
N PRO A 106 34.51 -26.38 -7.19
CA PRO A 106 33.25 -26.15 -7.91
C PRO A 106 32.06 -26.14 -6.95
N ALA A 107 31.12 -25.22 -7.19
CA ALA A 107 29.92 -25.11 -6.38
C ALA A 107 29.03 -26.35 -6.55
N ILE A 108 28.61 -26.92 -5.43
CA ILE A 108 27.57 -27.95 -5.34
C ILE A 108 26.22 -27.35 -4.94
N GLU A 109 26.21 -26.13 -4.39
CA GLU A 109 25.03 -25.33 -4.09
C GLU A 109 25.36 -23.83 -4.06
N TYR A 110 24.35 -22.95 -4.03
CA TYR A 110 24.49 -21.51 -3.83
C TYR A 110 23.61 -21.01 -2.67
N ALA A 111 24.06 -19.96 -1.99
CA ALA A 111 23.29 -19.24 -0.99
C ALA A 111 23.28 -17.73 -1.28
N VAL A 112 22.16 -17.08 -0.98
CA VAL A 112 22.11 -15.62 -0.82
C VAL A 112 22.64 -15.29 0.57
N ARG A 113 23.73 -14.53 0.66
CA ARG A 113 24.29 -14.05 1.92
C ARG A 113 23.72 -12.68 2.25
N MET A 114 23.18 -12.56 3.46
CA MET A 114 22.50 -11.36 3.94
C MET A 114 23.04 -10.94 5.30
N ARG A 115 22.95 -9.65 5.64
CA ARG A 115 23.03 -9.22 7.05
C ARG A 115 21.76 -9.63 7.77
N ARG A 116 21.92 -10.15 8.98
CA ARG A 116 20.78 -10.45 9.84
C ARG A 116 20.16 -9.16 10.36
N PHE A 117 18.84 -9.17 10.46
CA PHE A 117 18.09 -8.27 11.29
C PHE A 117 17.26 -9.08 12.29
N LEU A 118 16.85 -8.40 13.36
CA LEU A 118 16.03 -9.00 14.40
C LEU A 118 14.59 -9.18 13.90
N PRO A 119 13.97 -10.38 13.99
CA PRO A 119 12.59 -10.60 13.56
C PRO A 119 11.58 -9.65 14.23
N GLU A 120 11.91 -9.16 15.43
CA GLU A 120 11.13 -8.18 16.17
C GLU A 120 11.02 -6.81 15.48
N LYS A 121 11.87 -6.55 14.48
CA LYS A 121 11.83 -5.34 13.64
C LYS A 121 10.89 -5.47 12.45
N LEU A 122 10.34 -6.65 12.17
CA LEU A 122 9.32 -6.82 11.13
C LEU A 122 8.08 -5.99 11.48
N MET A 123 7.52 -5.33 10.48
CA MET A 123 6.44 -4.38 10.69
C MET A 123 5.18 -5.05 11.21
N ASP A 124 4.90 -6.30 10.81
CA ASP A 124 3.78 -7.08 11.35
C ASP A 124 3.96 -7.42 12.84
N ALA A 125 5.17 -7.78 13.27
CA ALA A 125 5.49 -8.01 14.67
C ALA A 125 5.43 -6.72 15.51
N LEU A 126 5.91 -5.60 14.95
CA LEU A 126 5.82 -4.28 15.60
C LEU A 126 4.38 -3.78 15.70
N LEU A 127 3.54 -4.08 14.71
CA LEU A 127 2.13 -3.70 14.70
C LEU A 127 1.39 -4.37 15.86
N VAL A 128 1.57 -5.69 16.02
CA VAL A 128 0.98 -6.47 17.14
C VAL A 128 1.41 -5.92 18.51
N ARG A 129 2.63 -5.36 18.61
CA ARG A 129 3.17 -4.78 19.85
C ARG A 129 2.81 -3.32 20.05
N GLY A 130 2.03 -2.70 19.16
CA GLY A 130 1.67 -1.28 19.23
C GLY A 130 2.87 -0.34 19.06
N ARG A 131 3.90 -0.76 18.29
CA ARG A 131 5.15 -0.01 18.09
C ARG A 131 5.24 0.68 16.72
N VAL A 132 4.27 0.47 15.85
CA VAL A 132 4.12 1.23 14.61
C VAL A 132 3.49 2.58 14.93
N THR A 133 4.03 3.65 14.35
CA THR A 133 3.54 5.03 14.53
C THR A 133 3.04 5.59 13.20
N LEU A 134 2.30 6.69 13.25
CA LEU A 134 1.88 7.42 12.03
C LEU A 134 3.08 7.87 11.18
N GLN A 135 4.19 8.24 11.82
CA GLN A 135 5.41 8.65 11.12
C GLN A 135 6.05 7.48 10.36
N HIS A 136 6.03 6.26 10.92
CA HIS A 136 6.50 5.07 10.20
C HIS A 136 5.68 4.84 8.92
N ILE A 137 4.36 5.07 8.97
CA ILE A 137 3.49 4.94 7.79
C ILE A 137 3.83 5.98 6.72
N ASP A 138 4.08 7.24 7.11
CA ASP A 138 4.49 8.28 6.15
C ASP A 138 5.84 7.95 5.50
N ASN A 139 6.80 7.50 6.31
CA ASN A 139 8.12 7.12 5.82
C ASN A 139 8.02 5.93 4.84
N LEU A 140 7.13 4.96 5.13
CA LEU A 140 6.88 3.82 4.26
C LEU A 140 6.25 4.27 2.94
N ALA A 141 5.22 5.10 2.97
CA ALA A 141 4.61 5.65 1.75
C ALA A 141 5.64 6.39 0.90
N ALA A 142 6.53 7.16 1.53
CA ALA A 142 7.59 7.88 0.84
C ALA A 142 8.63 6.93 0.20
N VAL A 143 8.99 5.83 0.88
CA VAL A 143 9.86 4.78 0.32
C VAL A 143 9.20 4.10 -0.88
N ILE A 144 7.93 3.71 -0.76
CA ILE A 144 7.15 3.07 -1.83
C ILE A 144 7.02 3.99 -3.04
N ALA A 145 6.62 5.25 -2.83
CA ALA A 145 6.45 6.22 -3.92
C ALA A 145 7.77 6.48 -4.67
N ARG A 146 8.89 6.68 -3.94
CA ARG A 146 10.22 6.84 -4.56
C ARG A 146 10.67 5.58 -5.29
N PHE A 147 10.44 4.41 -4.69
CA PHE A 147 10.75 3.13 -5.31
C PHE A 147 10.01 3.00 -6.64
N HIS A 148 8.69 3.14 -6.64
CA HIS A 148 7.89 3.08 -7.87
C HIS A 148 8.38 4.07 -8.92
N ALA A 149 8.58 5.34 -8.54
CA ALA A 149 9.04 6.39 -9.45
C ALA A 149 10.39 6.07 -10.11
N SER A 150 11.29 5.39 -9.38
CA SER A 150 12.63 4.99 -9.88
C SER A 150 12.62 3.79 -10.83
N LEU A 151 11.54 2.99 -10.83
CA LEU A 151 11.47 1.78 -11.63
C LEU A 151 11.13 2.08 -13.09
N PRO A 152 11.72 1.33 -14.05
CA PRO A 152 11.35 1.43 -15.44
C PRO A 152 9.92 0.91 -15.66
N SER A 153 9.21 1.55 -16.58
CA SER A 153 7.95 1.02 -17.11
C SER A 153 8.20 -0.24 -17.95
N ALA A 154 7.24 -1.15 -17.94
CA ALA A 154 7.30 -2.36 -18.77
C ALA A 154 7.38 -2.00 -20.26
N ASN A 155 8.29 -2.67 -20.98
CA ASN A 155 8.42 -2.49 -22.42
C ASN A 155 7.13 -2.82 -23.17
N ALA A 156 6.81 -2.03 -24.20
CA ALA A 156 5.72 -2.36 -25.10
C ALA A 156 5.98 -3.75 -25.73
N GLY A 157 5.03 -4.68 -25.57
CA GLY A 157 5.13 -6.05 -26.09
C GLY A 157 5.70 -7.09 -25.10
N SER A 158 6.07 -6.71 -23.88
CA SER A 158 6.56 -7.66 -22.86
C SER A 158 5.53 -8.71 -22.42
N GLY A 159 4.24 -8.45 -22.66
CA GLY A 159 3.13 -9.29 -22.20
C GLY A 159 2.79 -9.14 -20.71
N PHE A 160 3.58 -8.39 -19.94
CA PHE A 160 3.35 -8.18 -18.52
C PHE A 160 2.24 -7.17 -18.23
N GLY A 161 1.52 -7.38 -17.13
CA GLY A 161 0.46 -6.51 -16.63
C GLY A 161 -0.69 -6.28 -17.61
N THR A 162 -0.90 -7.20 -18.56
CA THR A 162 -2.08 -7.15 -19.44
C THR A 162 -3.35 -7.45 -18.65
N ALA A 163 -4.47 -6.86 -19.04
CA ALA A 163 -5.76 -7.13 -18.39
C ALA A 163 -6.05 -8.65 -18.39
N ALA A 164 -5.78 -9.33 -19.51
CA ALA A 164 -5.90 -10.78 -19.62
C ALA A 164 -5.07 -11.54 -18.58
N SER A 165 -3.81 -11.16 -18.36
CA SER A 165 -2.94 -11.79 -17.36
C SER A 165 -3.43 -11.57 -15.93
N ILE A 166 -3.93 -10.37 -15.63
CA ILE A 166 -4.49 -10.01 -14.32
C ILE A 166 -5.73 -10.87 -14.03
N GLY A 167 -6.66 -10.96 -14.98
CA GLY A 167 -7.87 -11.77 -14.84
C GLY A 167 -7.58 -13.26 -14.72
N ALA A 168 -6.62 -13.78 -15.49
CA ALA A 168 -6.20 -15.17 -15.39
C ALA A 168 -5.61 -15.49 -14.00
N ALA A 169 -4.74 -14.61 -13.48
CA ALA A 169 -4.16 -14.78 -12.14
C ALA A 169 -5.22 -14.73 -11.04
N ALA A 170 -6.23 -13.85 -11.17
CA ALA A 170 -7.34 -13.77 -10.22
C ALA A 170 -8.17 -15.07 -10.20
N ARG A 171 -8.56 -15.60 -11.37
CA ARG A 171 -9.33 -16.86 -11.46
C ARG A 171 -8.57 -18.07 -10.94
N GLN A 172 -7.27 -18.14 -11.24
CA GLN A 172 -6.41 -19.23 -10.77
C GLN A 172 -6.40 -19.32 -9.24
N ASN A 173 -6.51 -18.19 -8.52
CA ASN A 173 -6.58 -18.22 -7.06
C ASN A 173 -7.82 -19.00 -6.56
N PHE A 174 -8.97 -18.81 -7.20
CA PHE A 174 -10.21 -19.51 -6.83
C PHE A 174 -10.19 -20.99 -7.21
N GLU A 175 -9.60 -21.34 -8.36
CA GLU A 175 -9.35 -22.75 -8.73
C GLU A 175 -8.55 -23.48 -7.65
N GLN A 176 -7.47 -22.85 -7.16
CA GLN A 176 -6.63 -23.41 -6.11
C GLN A 176 -7.37 -23.47 -4.77
N LEU A 177 -8.12 -22.43 -4.38
CA LEU A 177 -8.91 -22.42 -3.15
C LEU A 177 -9.94 -23.55 -3.08
N ARG A 178 -10.63 -23.85 -4.20
CA ARG A 178 -11.63 -24.95 -4.28
C ARG A 178 -11.06 -26.33 -3.99
N ALA A 179 -9.76 -26.52 -4.18
CA ALA A 179 -9.09 -27.78 -3.89
C ALA A 179 -8.88 -28.02 -2.38
N TYR A 180 -8.80 -26.94 -1.58
CA TYR A 180 -8.50 -27.01 -0.15
C TYR A 180 -9.72 -26.75 0.74
N LEU A 181 -10.65 -25.91 0.29
CA LEU A 181 -11.87 -25.57 1.02
C LEU A 181 -13.04 -26.41 0.52
N THR A 182 -13.35 -27.47 1.27
CA THR A 182 -14.31 -28.50 0.85
C THR A 182 -15.68 -28.40 1.50
N GLU A 183 -15.83 -27.61 2.58
CA GLU A 183 -17.11 -27.40 3.26
C GLU A 183 -18.09 -26.66 2.36
N ASP A 184 -19.38 -27.01 2.43
CA ASP A 184 -20.43 -26.43 1.57
C ASP A 184 -20.55 -24.91 1.76
N THR A 185 -20.38 -24.44 2.99
CA THR A 185 -20.35 -23.01 3.34
C THR A 185 -19.21 -22.28 2.64
N ASP A 186 -18.01 -22.85 2.63
CA ASP A 186 -16.85 -22.26 1.97
C ASP A 186 -17.05 -22.23 0.44
N ARG A 187 -17.64 -23.29 -0.13
CA ARG A 187 -17.92 -23.36 -1.57
C ARG A 187 -18.85 -22.25 -2.04
N VAL A 188 -19.89 -21.94 -1.26
CA VAL A 188 -20.81 -20.82 -1.55
C VAL A 188 -20.06 -19.50 -1.51
N VAL A 189 -19.26 -19.24 -0.46
CA VAL A 189 -18.48 -18.01 -0.33
C VAL A 189 -17.50 -17.83 -1.49
N ILE A 190 -16.79 -18.90 -1.88
CA ILE A 190 -15.87 -18.88 -3.02
C ILE A 190 -16.61 -18.58 -4.31
N ALA A 191 -17.76 -19.21 -4.55
CA ALA A 191 -18.53 -18.98 -5.78
C ALA A 191 -19.06 -17.55 -5.87
N GLU A 192 -19.59 -16.99 -4.77
CA GLU A 192 -20.04 -15.60 -4.71
C GLU A 192 -18.90 -14.62 -4.96
N LEU A 193 -17.74 -14.85 -4.32
CA LEU A 193 -16.59 -13.96 -4.44
C LEU A 193 -15.91 -14.05 -5.81
N ASP A 194 -15.84 -15.24 -6.41
CA ASP A 194 -15.31 -15.43 -7.77
C ASP A 194 -16.18 -14.69 -8.79
N ALA A 195 -17.51 -14.84 -8.71
CA ALA A 195 -18.45 -14.12 -9.58
C ALA A 195 -18.36 -12.59 -9.40
N ALA A 196 -18.23 -12.11 -8.16
CA ALA A 196 -18.01 -10.68 -7.89
C ALA A 196 -16.67 -10.19 -8.44
N THR A 197 -15.62 -10.99 -8.34
CA THR A 197 -14.28 -10.67 -8.86
C THR A 197 -14.30 -10.57 -10.38
N ASP A 198 -14.98 -11.50 -11.07
CA ASP A 198 -15.15 -11.47 -12.52
C ASP A 198 -15.97 -10.24 -12.98
N ALA A 199 -17.02 -9.87 -12.25
CA ALA A 199 -17.82 -8.68 -12.55
C ALA A 199 -16.99 -7.38 -12.39
N GLU A 200 -16.26 -7.25 -11.29
CA GLU A 200 -15.39 -6.09 -11.05
C GLU A 200 -14.23 -6.03 -12.05
N PHE A 201 -13.65 -7.18 -12.38
CA PHE A 201 -12.62 -7.30 -13.41
C PHE A 201 -13.11 -6.77 -14.77
N ALA A 202 -14.32 -7.18 -15.19
CA ALA A 202 -14.93 -6.71 -16.42
C ALA A 202 -15.12 -5.19 -16.42
N ALA A 203 -15.54 -4.61 -15.28
CA ALA A 203 -15.69 -3.16 -15.11
C ALA A 203 -14.35 -2.41 -15.14
N CYS A 204 -13.25 -3.07 -14.73
CA CYS A 204 -11.90 -2.49 -14.70
C CYS A 204 -11.06 -2.75 -15.96
N TRP A 205 -11.54 -3.58 -16.90
CA TRP A 205 -10.75 -4.06 -18.05
C TRP A 205 -10.05 -2.94 -18.81
N GLU A 206 -10.80 -1.92 -19.23
CA GLU A 206 -10.25 -0.80 -20.01
C GLU A 206 -9.23 0.01 -19.20
N ARG A 207 -9.46 0.16 -17.89
CA ARG A 207 -8.55 0.86 -16.98
C ARG A 207 -7.23 0.11 -16.85
N PHE A 208 -7.23 -1.22 -16.73
CA PHE A 208 -5.98 -1.99 -16.71
C PHE A 208 -5.14 -1.77 -17.98
N GLU A 209 -5.76 -1.83 -19.16
CA GLU A 209 -5.04 -1.59 -20.41
C GLU A 209 -4.57 -0.14 -20.55
N GLN A 210 -5.36 0.83 -20.09
CA GLN A 210 -4.96 2.23 -20.06
C GLN A 210 -3.76 2.44 -19.13
N ARG A 211 -3.80 1.87 -17.92
CA ARG A 211 -2.71 1.96 -16.94
C ARG A 211 -1.42 1.35 -17.46
N ARG A 212 -1.51 0.19 -18.11
CA ARG A 212 -0.38 -0.43 -18.80
C ARG A 212 0.22 0.49 -19.88
N LYS A 213 -0.61 1.08 -20.74
CA LYS A 213 -0.17 2.03 -21.78
C LYS A 213 0.47 3.30 -21.22
N LEU A 214 0.00 3.76 -20.07
CA LEU A 214 0.55 4.93 -19.36
C LEU A 214 1.80 4.61 -18.52
N GLY A 215 2.29 3.37 -18.53
CA GLY A 215 3.55 3.00 -17.89
C GLY A 215 3.45 2.75 -16.38
N PHE A 216 2.25 2.45 -15.87
CA PHE A 216 2.02 2.08 -14.46
C PHE A 216 2.41 0.64 -14.14
N VAL A 217 2.64 -0.21 -15.15
CA VAL A 217 3.20 -1.55 -14.94
C VAL A 217 4.72 -1.44 -14.86
N ARG A 218 5.30 -1.83 -13.74
CA ARG A 218 6.74 -1.69 -13.41
C ARG A 218 7.29 -2.95 -12.75
N GLU A 219 8.61 -3.10 -12.66
CA GLU A 219 9.26 -4.23 -11.95
C GLU A 219 9.24 -4.00 -10.42
N CYS A 220 8.06 -4.03 -9.85
CA CYS A 220 7.72 -3.89 -8.43
C CYS A 220 8.38 -4.95 -7.52
N HIS A 221 8.01 -4.97 -6.23
CA HIS A 221 8.37 -6.01 -5.26
C HIS A 221 7.61 -7.33 -5.50
N GLY A 222 6.33 -7.22 -5.90
CA GLY A 222 5.44 -8.36 -6.16
C GLY A 222 4.77 -9.00 -4.93
N ASP A 223 5.37 -8.86 -3.74
CA ASP A 223 4.86 -9.42 -2.47
C ASP A 223 4.95 -8.45 -1.27
N LEU A 224 4.50 -7.20 -1.44
CA LEU A 224 4.71 -6.14 -0.44
C LEU A 224 3.66 -6.14 0.69
N HIS A 225 3.64 -7.21 1.50
CA HIS A 225 2.86 -7.28 2.74
C HIS A 225 3.73 -6.91 3.96
N LEU A 226 3.14 -6.69 5.14
CA LEU A 226 3.86 -6.17 6.33
C LEU A 226 4.98 -7.09 6.82
N GLY A 227 4.82 -8.41 6.65
CA GLY A 227 5.90 -9.38 6.91
C GLY A 227 7.14 -9.25 6.00
N ASN A 228 7.08 -8.45 4.92
CA ASN A 228 8.19 -8.16 4.01
C ASN A 228 8.70 -6.71 4.16
N ILE A 229 8.37 -6.08 5.30
CA ILE A 229 8.77 -4.72 5.65
C ILE A 229 9.47 -4.75 7.01
N VAL A 230 10.67 -4.19 7.08
CA VAL A 230 11.42 -4.05 8.33
C VAL A 230 11.51 -2.57 8.70
N LEU A 231 11.34 -2.26 9.98
CA LEU A 231 11.58 -0.93 10.54
C LEU A 231 12.89 -0.92 11.32
N ASP A 232 13.89 -0.17 10.82
CA ASP A 232 15.11 0.12 11.56
C ASP A 232 15.11 1.57 12.05
N GLY A 233 14.75 1.75 13.33
CA GLY A 233 14.35 3.06 13.83
C GLY A 233 13.11 3.56 13.07
N ASP A 234 13.19 4.77 12.53
CA ASP A 234 12.10 5.37 11.74
C ASP A 234 12.19 5.03 10.24
N VAL A 235 13.21 4.29 9.79
CA VAL A 235 13.46 4.05 8.36
C VAL A 235 12.95 2.65 7.95
N PRO A 236 11.90 2.57 7.10
CA PRO A 236 11.46 1.30 6.54
C PRO A 236 12.35 0.88 5.38
N PHE A 237 12.59 -0.42 5.27
CA PHE A 237 13.10 -1.03 4.04
C PHE A 237 12.29 -2.28 3.66
N LEU A 238 12.22 -2.53 2.36
CA LEU A 238 11.47 -3.63 1.75
C LEU A 238 12.44 -4.77 1.46
N PHE A 239 12.07 -6.01 1.80
CA PHE A 239 12.90 -7.18 1.59
C PHE A 239 12.05 -8.39 1.15
N ASP A 240 12.72 -9.40 0.59
CA ASP A 240 12.12 -10.63 0.07
C ASP A 240 11.22 -10.41 -1.18
N CYS A 241 11.68 -9.55 -2.10
CA CYS A 241 11.08 -9.36 -3.42
C CYS A 241 11.03 -10.67 -4.23
N ILE A 242 9.92 -10.92 -4.95
CA ILE A 242 9.75 -12.14 -5.75
C ILE A 242 10.79 -12.19 -6.88
N GLU A 243 11.75 -13.10 -6.76
CA GLU A 243 12.86 -13.30 -7.69
C GLU A 243 12.53 -14.25 -8.84
N PHE A 244 11.68 -15.24 -8.58
CA PHE A 244 11.57 -16.43 -9.41
C PHE A 244 10.57 -16.37 -10.56
N ASN A 245 9.60 -15.45 -10.51
CA ASN A 245 8.61 -15.31 -11.58
C ASN A 245 8.41 -13.81 -11.91
N PRO A 246 8.96 -13.34 -13.04
CA PRO A 246 8.82 -11.95 -13.47
C PRO A 246 7.36 -11.48 -13.54
N SER A 247 6.42 -12.32 -13.94
CA SER A 247 5.00 -11.94 -14.06
C SER A 247 4.34 -11.59 -12.72
N LEU A 248 4.93 -12.01 -11.60
CA LEU A 248 4.44 -11.67 -10.25
C LEU A 248 5.02 -10.35 -9.71
N ARG A 249 6.05 -9.80 -10.35
CA ARG A 249 6.68 -8.53 -9.98
C ARG A 249 6.56 -7.44 -11.05
N TRP A 250 6.34 -7.80 -12.31
CA TRP A 250 5.98 -6.85 -13.36
C TRP A 250 4.47 -6.59 -13.33
N ILE A 251 4.08 -5.80 -12.32
CA ILE A 251 2.69 -5.54 -11.96
C ILE A 251 2.39 -4.04 -11.98
N ASP A 252 1.11 -3.72 -11.90
CA ASP A 252 0.67 -2.34 -11.72
C ASP A 252 1.12 -1.80 -10.35
N VAL A 253 1.65 -0.59 -10.28
CA VAL A 253 2.03 0.03 -9.01
C VAL A 253 0.87 0.13 -8.01
N MET A 254 -0.38 0.23 -8.47
CA MET A 254 -1.55 0.23 -7.59
C MET A 254 -1.83 -1.16 -7.02
N ASP A 255 -1.50 -2.22 -7.75
CA ASP A 255 -1.55 -3.59 -7.22
C ASP A 255 -0.54 -3.75 -6.07
N GLU A 256 0.68 -3.25 -6.25
CA GLU A 256 1.71 -3.25 -5.20
C GLU A 256 1.27 -2.47 -3.94
N VAL A 257 0.77 -1.22 -4.11
CA VAL A 257 0.24 -0.43 -2.98
C VAL A 257 -0.92 -1.14 -2.29
N SER A 258 -1.84 -1.73 -3.06
CA SER A 258 -3.01 -2.41 -2.52
C SER A 258 -2.64 -3.53 -1.55
N PHE A 259 -1.50 -4.18 -1.74
CA PHE A 259 -1.11 -5.31 -0.91
C PHE A 259 -0.84 -4.86 0.54
N THR A 260 -0.06 -3.79 0.72
CA THR A 260 0.21 -3.24 2.05
C THR A 260 -1.06 -2.64 2.67
N VAL A 261 -1.88 -1.96 1.88
CA VAL A 261 -3.16 -1.39 2.35
C VAL A 261 -4.10 -2.49 2.83
N MET A 262 -4.25 -3.57 2.06
CA MET A 262 -5.08 -4.72 2.41
C MET A 262 -4.59 -5.40 3.68
N ASP A 263 -3.27 -5.60 3.86
CA ASP A 263 -2.72 -6.25 5.05
C ASP A 263 -2.92 -5.40 6.32
N LEU A 264 -2.83 -4.06 6.22
CA LEU A 264 -3.18 -3.15 7.32
C LEU A 264 -4.68 -3.20 7.67
N LEU A 265 -5.55 -3.26 6.67
CA LEU A 265 -7.01 -3.37 6.88
C LEU A 265 -7.40 -4.71 7.50
N HIS A 266 -6.81 -5.81 7.04
CA HIS A 266 -7.02 -7.15 7.59
C HIS A 266 -6.65 -7.23 9.08
N ARG A 267 -5.62 -6.47 9.48
CA ARG A 267 -5.14 -6.39 10.87
C ARG A 267 -5.84 -5.33 11.71
N SER A 268 -6.97 -4.80 11.23
CA SER A 268 -7.80 -3.81 11.94
C SER A 268 -7.08 -2.49 12.22
N HIS A 269 -6.22 -2.04 11.30
CA HIS A 269 -5.54 -0.74 11.36
C HIS A 269 -5.91 0.17 10.16
N PRO A 270 -7.20 0.55 10.00
CA PRO A 270 -7.63 1.41 8.91
C PRO A 270 -6.95 2.79 8.93
N GLU A 271 -6.64 3.33 10.10
CA GLU A 271 -5.95 4.61 10.25
C GLU A 271 -4.58 4.64 9.58
N TYR A 272 -3.88 3.49 9.58
CA TYR A 272 -2.60 3.33 8.90
C TYR A 272 -2.79 3.03 7.41
N ALA A 273 -3.76 2.18 7.06
CA ALA A 273 -4.05 1.84 5.67
C ALA A 273 -4.39 3.07 4.83
N TRP A 274 -5.32 3.90 5.32
CA TRP A 274 -5.78 5.09 4.60
C TRP A 274 -4.75 6.21 4.63
N ARG A 275 -3.92 6.31 5.68
CA ARG A 275 -2.77 7.22 5.68
C ARG A 275 -1.74 6.83 4.62
N LEU A 276 -1.38 5.55 4.53
CA LEU A 276 -0.44 5.03 3.54
C LEU A 276 -0.92 5.31 2.12
N LEU A 277 -2.16 4.92 1.80
CA LEU A 277 -2.75 5.11 0.48
C LEU A 277 -2.73 6.59 0.07
N ASN A 278 -3.22 7.47 0.95
CA ASN A 278 -3.27 8.90 0.65
C ASN A 278 -1.86 9.49 0.46
N ALA A 279 -0.89 9.12 1.28
CA ALA A 279 0.49 9.59 1.11
C ALA A 279 1.10 9.10 -0.22
N CYS A 280 0.83 7.87 -0.65
CA CYS A 280 1.24 7.36 -1.96
C CYS A 280 0.55 8.09 -3.12
N LEU A 281 -0.76 8.36 -3.01
CA LEU A 281 -1.53 9.10 -4.02
C LEU A 281 -1.09 10.56 -4.13
N GLU A 282 -0.88 11.24 -3.00
CA GLU A 282 -0.40 12.62 -2.95
C GLU A 282 1.02 12.75 -3.53
N ALA A 283 1.90 11.77 -3.29
CA ALA A 283 3.24 11.74 -3.87
C ALA A 283 3.21 11.46 -5.38
N SER A 284 2.52 10.40 -5.80
CA SER A 284 2.51 9.94 -7.20
C SER A 284 1.60 10.77 -8.12
N GLY A 285 0.48 11.27 -7.61
CA GLY A 285 -0.62 11.85 -8.39
C GLY A 285 -1.51 10.82 -9.07
N ASP A 286 -1.32 9.53 -8.79
CA ASP A 286 -2.04 8.43 -9.43
C ASP A 286 -3.45 8.21 -8.84
N TYR A 287 -4.24 9.28 -8.78
CA TYR A 287 -5.65 9.20 -8.35
C TYR A 287 -6.49 8.31 -9.27
N ALA A 288 -6.13 8.23 -10.55
CA ALA A 288 -6.79 7.34 -11.52
C ALA A 288 -6.66 5.85 -11.13
N GLY A 289 -5.61 5.48 -10.39
CA GLY A 289 -5.44 4.12 -9.86
C GLY A 289 -6.52 3.70 -8.86
N ALA A 290 -7.21 4.65 -8.21
CA ALA A 290 -8.36 4.32 -7.37
C ALA A 290 -9.45 3.58 -8.16
N GLY A 291 -9.59 3.83 -9.46
CA GLY A 291 -10.57 3.16 -10.33
C GLY A 291 -10.34 1.66 -10.53
N VAL A 292 -9.22 1.10 -10.05
CA VAL A 292 -8.93 -0.35 -10.05
C VAL A 292 -8.58 -0.88 -8.65
N LEU A 293 -8.62 -0.03 -7.62
CA LEU A 293 -8.12 -0.36 -6.29
C LEU A 293 -9.00 -1.40 -5.58
N HIS A 294 -10.32 -1.34 -5.68
CA HIS A 294 -11.21 -2.33 -5.07
C HIS A 294 -10.94 -3.75 -5.59
N PHE A 295 -10.74 -3.88 -6.91
CA PHE A 295 -10.32 -5.13 -7.52
C PHE A 295 -9.00 -5.63 -6.92
N TYR A 296 -7.96 -4.78 -6.88
CA TYR A 296 -6.65 -5.21 -6.38
C TYR A 296 -6.65 -5.56 -4.89
N LEU A 297 -7.40 -4.81 -4.06
CA LEU A 297 -7.58 -5.14 -2.64
C LEU A 297 -8.24 -6.53 -2.47
N ALA A 298 -9.29 -6.84 -3.24
CA ALA A 298 -9.96 -8.14 -3.22
C ALA A 298 -9.07 -9.26 -3.78
N TYR A 299 -8.34 -8.99 -4.85
CA TYR A 299 -7.38 -9.89 -5.46
C TYR A 299 -6.28 -10.28 -4.46
N ARG A 300 -5.64 -9.30 -3.80
CA ARG A 300 -4.59 -9.54 -2.81
C ARG A 300 -5.11 -10.23 -1.56
N ALA A 301 -6.32 -9.94 -1.11
CA ALA A 301 -6.97 -10.69 -0.05
C ALA A 301 -7.14 -12.18 -0.46
N THR A 302 -7.61 -12.45 -1.68
CA THR A 302 -7.75 -13.82 -2.20
C THR A 302 -6.40 -14.53 -2.35
N VAL A 303 -5.33 -13.82 -2.75
CA VAL A 303 -3.96 -14.37 -2.76
C VAL A 303 -3.54 -14.82 -1.35
N ARG A 304 -3.80 -14.00 -0.31
CA ARG A 304 -3.49 -14.41 1.07
C ARG A 304 -4.35 -15.57 1.55
N ALA A 305 -5.65 -15.56 1.25
CA ALA A 305 -6.54 -16.68 1.54
C ALA A 305 -5.98 -17.99 0.96
N LYS A 306 -5.57 -17.96 -0.31
CA LYS A 306 -4.98 -19.10 -1.01
C LYS A 306 -3.69 -19.59 -0.35
N VAL A 307 -2.81 -18.69 0.07
CA VAL A 307 -1.58 -19.06 0.79
C VAL A 307 -1.91 -19.77 2.11
N CYS A 308 -2.88 -19.26 2.89
CA CYS A 308 -3.33 -19.91 4.11
C CYS A 308 -3.92 -21.31 3.84
N ALA A 309 -4.74 -21.44 2.79
CA ALA A 309 -5.32 -22.73 2.39
C ALA A 309 -4.25 -23.77 2.00
N ILE A 310 -3.21 -23.35 1.26
CA ILE A 310 -2.07 -24.19 0.91
C ILE A 310 -1.33 -24.65 2.17
N ARG A 311 -1.08 -23.75 3.12
CA ARG A 311 -0.43 -24.07 4.41
C ARG A 311 -1.24 -25.06 5.23
N ALA A 312 -2.56 -24.88 5.30
CA ALA A 312 -3.47 -25.82 5.96
C ALA A 312 -3.44 -27.22 5.33
N GLY A 313 -3.12 -27.33 4.04
CA GLY A 313 -2.99 -28.61 3.32
C GLY A 313 -1.62 -29.28 3.43
N GLN A 314 -0.63 -28.68 4.11
CA GLN A 314 0.71 -29.26 4.21
C GLN A 314 0.74 -30.49 5.13
N SER A 315 1.48 -31.52 4.70
CA SER A 315 1.68 -32.71 5.53
C SER A 315 2.52 -32.39 6.76
N GLY A 316 2.05 -32.80 7.95
CA GLY A 316 2.77 -32.63 9.21
C GLY A 316 2.42 -31.39 10.03
N ILE A 317 1.45 -30.58 9.57
CA ILE A 317 0.85 -29.52 10.38
C ILE A 317 -0.05 -30.12 11.47
N SER A 318 -0.09 -29.52 12.66
CA SER A 318 -1.00 -29.95 13.73
C SER A 318 -2.45 -29.57 13.40
N GLU A 319 -3.43 -30.28 13.95
CA GLU A 319 -4.85 -29.96 13.71
C GLU A 319 -5.22 -28.54 14.16
N HIS A 320 -4.62 -28.07 15.26
CA HIS A 320 -4.80 -26.70 15.74
C HIS A 320 -4.24 -25.68 14.73
N ALA A 321 -3.00 -25.86 14.28
CA ALA A 321 -2.40 -24.96 13.29
C ALA A 321 -3.13 -24.99 11.94
N ARG A 322 -3.67 -26.16 11.55
CA ARG A 322 -4.54 -26.28 10.38
C ARG A 322 -5.82 -25.46 10.54
N SER A 323 -6.48 -25.57 11.70
CA SER A 323 -7.69 -24.81 12.02
C SER A 323 -7.43 -23.31 11.99
N ASP A 324 -6.31 -22.85 12.55
CA ASP A 324 -5.91 -21.44 12.55
C ASP A 324 -5.67 -20.91 11.12
N GLU A 325 -4.98 -21.67 10.27
CA GLU A 325 -4.76 -21.30 8.86
C GLU A 325 -6.08 -21.25 8.06
N LEU A 326 -7.02 -22.18 8.30
CA LEU A 326 -8.33 -22.14 7.66
C LEU A 326 -9.19 -20.97 8.16
N ALA A 327 -9.16 -20.65 9.45
CA ALA A 327 -9.83 -19.46 10.00
C ALA A 327 -9.25 -18.18 9.38
N MET A 328 -7.92 -18.10 9.26
CA MET A 328 -7.23 -16.99 8.61
C MET A 328 -7.63 -16.88 7.13
N CYS A 329 -7.68 -18.01 6.42
CA CYS A 329 -8.15 -18.08 5.03
C CYS A 329 -9.55 -17.47 4.89
N ARG A 330 -10.51 -17.91 5.71
CA ARG A 330 -11.90 -17.42 5.69
C ARG A 330 -11.99 -15.92 6.01
N SER A 331 -11.15 -15.42 6.92
CA SER A 331 -11.10 -13.99 7.24
C SER A 331 -10.66 -13.13 6.05
N TYR A 332 -9.70 -13.61 5.23
CA TYR A 332 -9.30 -12.94 4.00
C TYR A 332 -10.38 -12.98 2.91
N LEU A 333 -11.11 -14.10 2.77
CA LEU A 333 -12.25 -14.17 1.84
C LEU A 333 -13.36 -13.19 2.23
N ALA A 334 -13.66 -13.07 3.54
CA ALA A 334 -14.60 -12.09 4.05
C ALA A 334 -14.17 -10.65 3.75
N LEU A 335 -12.88 -10.35 3.93
CA LEU A 335 -12.31 -9.05 3.59
C LEU A 335 -12.40 -8.76 2.07
N GLY A 336 -12.09 -9.74 1.22
CA GLY A 336 -12.24 -9.62 -0.23
C GLY A 336 -13.67 -9.29 -0.65
N ARG A 337 -14.66 -9.95 -0.03
CA ARG A 337 -16.09 -9.66 -0.24
C ARG A 337 -16.46 -8.24 0.16
N GLN A 338 -15.87 -7.68 1.22
CA GLN A 338 -16.12 -6.31 1.64
C GLN A 338 -15.69 -5.30 0.57
N PHE A 339 -14.53 -5.51 -0.07
CA PHE A 339 -14.03 -4.61 -1.11
C PHE A 339 -14.85 -4.64 -2.40
N LEU A 340 -15.48 -5.78 -2.72
CA LEU A 340 -16.36 -5.93 -3.88
C LEU A 340 -17.84 -5.69 -3.54
N GLY A 341 -18.13 -5.24 -2.32
CA GLY A 341 -19.47 -4.89 -1.87
C GLY A 341 -19.96 -3.56 -2.46
N ARG A 342 -21.20 -3.18 -2.11
CA ARG A 342 -21.76 -1.89 -2.50
C ARG A 342 -21.13 -0.78 -1.66
N HIS A 343 -20.45 0.15 -2.31
CA HIS A 343 -19.88 1.32 -1.66
C HIS A 343 -20.86 2.48 -1.59
N ARG A 344 -20.70 3.32 -0.56
CA ARG A 344 -21.48 4.55 -0.36
C ARG A 344 -20.52 5.73 -0.35
N PRO A 345 -20.08 6.20 -1.52
CA PRO A 345 -19.22 7.37 -1.61
C PRO A 345 -19.93 8.59 -1.02
N VAL A 346 -19.13 9.49 -0.46
CA VAL A 346 -19.58 10.77 0.12
C VAL A 346 -18.58 11.85 -0.26
N LEU A 347 -19.02 13.10 -0.34
CA LEU A 347 -18.16 14.23 -0.64
C LEU A 347 -18.10 15.21 0.53
N ILE A 348 -16.90 15.43 1.05
CA ILE A 348 -16.62 16.43 2.07
C ILE A 348 -15.73 17.51 1.46
N VAL A 349 -16.13 18.77 1.58
CA VAL A 349 -15.24 19.91 1.31
C VAL A 349 -14.86 20.58 2.62
N THR A 350 -13.60 20.95 2.79
CA THR A 350 -13.19 21.80 3.91
C THR A 350 -13.57 23.25 3.65
N HIS A 351 -13.74 24.06 4.69
CA HIS A 351 -13.98 25.49 4.58
C HIS A 351 -13.22 26.20 5.69
N GLY A 352 -12.37 27.17 5.33
CA GLY A 352 -11.67 27.99 6.33
C GLY A 352 -10.38 28.62 5.81
N LEU A 353 -9.94 29.65 6.52
CA LEU A 353 -8.74 30.43 6.18
C LEU A 353 -7.44 29.61 6.29
N PRO A 354 -6.33 30.05 5.67
CA PRO A 354 -5.02 29.47 5.97
C PRO A 354 -4.73 29.50 7.48
N GLY A 355 -4.09 28.45 8.00
CA GLY A 355 -3.84 28.29 9.43
C GLY A 355 -5.03 27.76 10.24
N SER A 356 -6.23 27.62 9.66
CA SER A 356 -7.42 27.18 10.40
C SER A 356 -7.48 25.68 10.72
N GLY A 357 -6.42 24.92 10.45
CA GLY A 357 -6.36 23.48 10.77
C GLY A 357 -7.04 22.55 9.75
N LYS A 358 -7.38 23.00 8.54
CA LYS A 358 -8.00 22.17 7.47
C LYS A 358 -7.26 20.87 7.21
N THR A 359 -5.94 20.94 7.02
CA THR A 359 -5.12 19.75 6.75
C THR A 359 -5.01 18.82 7.95
N THR A 360 -5.01 19.38 9.17
CA THR A 360 -5.06 18.58 10.40
C THR A 360 -6.39 17.83 10.51
N PHE A 361 -7.51 18.52 10.25
CA PHE A 361 -8.84 17.91 10.20
C PHE A 361 -8.93 16.85 9.11
N SER A 362 -8.57 17.18 7.87
CA SER A 362 -8.69 16.28 6.73
C SER A 362 -7.84 15.02 6.90
N GLN A 363 -6.66 15.16 7.51
CA GLN A 363 -5.78 14.04 7.85
C GLN A 363 -6.39 13.10 8.90
N PHE A 364 -7.10 13.65 9.89
CA PHE A 364 -7.78 12.83 10.88
C PHE A 364 -9.05 12.19 10.29
N ALA A 365 -9.84 12.97 9.55
CA ALA A 365 -11.08 12.53 8.91
C ALA A 365 -10.86 11.37 7.93
N LEU A 366 -9.81 11.44 7.09
CA LEU A 366 -9.54 10.36 6.12
C LEU A 366 -9.22 9.03 6.81
N GLN A 367 -8.61 9.06 8.00
CA GLN A 367 -8.25 7.86 8.77
C GLN A 367 -9.48 7.20 9.40
N GLN A 368 -10.45 8.00 9.82
CA GLN A 368 -11.67 7.51 10.46
C GLN A 368 -12.71 7.00 9.45
N ILE A 369 -12.88 7.73 8.34
CA ILE A 369 -13.94 7.46 7.37
C ILE A 369 -13.46 6.56 6.22
N GLY A 370 -12.14 6.40 6.07
CA GLY A 370 -11.56 5.70 4.94
C GLY A 370 -11.70 6.46 3.62
N ALA A 371 -11.36 7.75 3.66
CA ALA A 371 -11.51 8.64 2.52
C ALA A 371 -10.21 8.84 1.74
N ILE A 372 -10.35 9.16 0.47
CA ILE A 372 -9.26 9.69 -0.35
C ILE A 372 -9.33 11.21 -0.31
N ARG A 373 -8.23 11.84 0.08
CA ARG A 373 -8.05 13.28 0.18
C ARG A 373 -7.39 13.81 -1.08
N ILE A 374 -7.95 14.90 -1.60
CA ILE A 374 -7.34 15.71 -2.64
C ILE A 374 -6.97 17.06 -2.02
N ARG A 375 -5.69 17.45 -2.07
CA ARG A 375 -5.20 18.71 -1.50
C ARG A 375 -4.99 19.73 -2.60
N SER A 376 -5.64 20.88 -2.47
CA SER A 376 -5.48 22.01 -3.40
C SER A 376 -4.03 22.46 -3.56
N ASP A 377 -3.27 22.55 -2.47
CA ASP A 377 -1.86 22.99 -2.53
C ASP A 377 -0.96 21.99 -3.26
N VAL A 378 -1.21 20.68 -3.12
CA VAL A 378 -0.46 19.61 -3.81
C VAL A 378 -0.76 19.64 -5.30
N GLU A 379 -2.05 19.65 -5.66
CA GLU A 379 -2.47 19.62 -7.07
C GLU A 379 -2.15 20.93 -7.79
N ARG A 380 -2.16 22.06 -7.07
CA ARG A 380 -1.66 23.34 -7.60
C ARG A 380 -0.19 23.21 -7.98
N LYS A 381 0.69 22.75 -7.08
CA LYS A 381 2.12 22.54 -7.40
C LYS A 381 2.32 21.60 -8.58
N ARG A 382 1.59 20.48 -8.59
CA ARG A 382 1.63 19.49 -9.68
C ARG A 382 1.27 20.11 -11.05
N LEU A 383 0.23 20.94 -11.12
CA LEU A 383 -0.16 21.66 -12.36
C LEU A 383 0.93 22.60 -12.89
N PHE A 384 1.84 23.05 -12.03
CA PHE A 384 2.97 23.91 -12.39
C PHE A 384 4.32 23.18 -12.41
N GLY A 385 4.32 21.84 -12.38
CA GLY A 385 5.52 21.01 -12.50
C GLY A 385 6.43 21.03 -11.27
N LEU A 386 5.87 21.26 -10.09
CA LEU A 386 6.56 21.23 -8.80
C LEU A 386 6.14 19.99 -8.00
N ASP A 387 7.06 19.40 -7.23
CA ASP A 387 6.70 18.34 -6.28
C ASP A 387 5.91 18.91 -5.09
N ALA A 388 5.17 18.05 -4.38
CA ALA A 388 4.25 18.46 -3.30
C ALA A 388 4.92 19.32 -2.21
N LEU A 389 6.18 19.04 -1.89
CA LEU A 389 6.96 19.74 -0.85
C LEU A 389 7.87 20.83 -1.41
N ASP A 390 8.00 20.98 -2.72
CA ASP A 390 8.87 21.99 -3.33
C ASP A 390 8.35 23.39 -3.01
N SER A 391 9.27 24.32 -2.72
CA SER A 391 8.87 25.72 -2.63
C SER A 391 8.58 26.28 -4.02
N SER A 392 7.51 27.05 -4.17
CA SER A 392 7.22 27.75 -5.42
C SER A 392 8.19 28.90 -5.70
N GLY A 393 9.00 29.31 -4.70
CA GLY A 393 10.03 30.33 -4.83
C GLY A 393 9.50 31.64 -5.44
N PRO A 394 10.26 32.34 -6.29
CA PRO A 394 9.81 33.58 -6.94
C PRO A 394 8.63 33.41 -7.93
N ARG A 395 8.18 32.18 -8.22
CA ARG A 395 6.98 31.90 -9.03
C ARG A 395 5.67 31.92 -8.21
N ALA A 396 5.73 32.13 -6.89
CA ALA A 396 4.58 32.17 -6.00
C ALA A 396 3.43 33.06 -6.49
N GLY A 397 3.73 34.22 -7.10
CA GLY A 397 2.71 35.14 -7.62
C GLY A 397 1.89 34.57 -8.79
N GLY A 398 2.48 33.69 -9.61
CA GLY A 398 1.83 33.12 -10.79
C GLY A 398 0.92 31.93 -10.46
N ILE A 399 1.35 31.07 -9.53
CA ILE A 399 0.60 29.84 -9.19
C ILE A 399 -0.62 30.12 -8.29
N TYR A 400 -0.66 31.26 -7.61
CA TYR A 400 -1.78 31.71 -6.76
C TYR A 400 -2.65 32.79 -7.41
N GLY A 401 -2.44 33.08 -8.69
CA GLY A 401 -3.30 33.99 -9.47
C GLY A 401 -4.73 33.47 -9.65
N ALA A 402 -5.61 34.32 -10.17
CA ALA A 402 -7.03 33.97 -10.39
C ALA A 402 -7.20 32.82 -11.39
N GLU A 403 -6.50 32.87 -12.53
CA GLU A 403 -6.54 31.81 -13.55
C GLU A 403 -5.99 30.48 -13.01
N ALA A 404 -4.86 30.54 -12.28
CA ALA A 404 -4.27 29.37 -11.65
C ALA A 404 -5.21 28.73 -10.63
N THR A 405 -5.89 29.55 -9.81
CA THR A 405 -6.90 29.08 -8.86
C THR A 405 -8.08 28.43 -9.56
N LEU A 406 -8.58 29.00 -10.65
CA LEU A 406 -9.65 28.40 -11.44
C LEU A 406 -9.23 27.04 -12.01
N LYS A 407 -8.01 26.92 -12.57
CA LYS A 407 -7.46 25.64 -13.04
C LYS A 407 -7.31 24.62 -11.92
N THR A 408 -6.82 25.03 -10.74
CA THR A 408 -6.71 24.14 -9.58
C THR A 408 -8.08 23.61 -9.16
N TYR A 409 -9.08 24.47 -8.99
CA TYR A 409 -10.42 24.01 -8.57
C TYR A 409 -11.11 23.14 -9.62
N ALA A 410 -10.93 23.41 -10.92
CA ALA A 410 -11.38 22.52 -11.98
C ALA A 410 -10.73 21.13 -11.87
N ARG A 411 -9.42 21.07 -11.63
CA ARG A 411 -8.70 19.81 -11.42
C ARG A 411 -9.19 19.06 -10.18
N LEU A 412 -9.42 19.75 -9.06
CA LEU A 412 -9.97 19.15 -7.84
C LEU A 412 -11.37 18.56 -8.09
N HIS A 413 -12.19 19.24 -8.88
CA HIS A 413 -13.52 18.79 -9.25
C HIS A 413 -13.49 17.55 -10.15
N GLU A 414 -12.59 17.51 -11.16
CA GLU A 414 -12.35 16.32 -11.99
C GLU A 414 -11.95 15.11 -11.14
N LEU A 415 -10.94 15.29 -10.28
CA LEU A 415 -10.46 14.23 -9.39
C LEU A 415 -11.56 13.75 -8.44
N ALA A 416 -12.33 14.67 -7.83
CA ALA A 416 -13.44 14.30 -6.96
C ALA A 416 -14.49 13.49 -7.72
N ASN A 417 -14.83 13.88 -8.95
CA ASN A 417 -15.76 13.13 -9.79
C ASN A 417 -15.26 11.71 -10.10
N GLU A 418 -13.98 11.55 -10.47
CA GLU A 418 -13.38 10.25 -10.76
C GLU A 418 -13.37 9.32 -9.53
N LEU A 419 -12.96 9.85 -8.37
CA LEU A 419 -12.89 9.08 -7.12
C LEU A 419 -14.27 8.69 -6.57
N LEU A 420 -15.25 9.61 -6.64
CA LEU A 420 -16.64 9.31 -6.27
C LEU A 420 -17.24 8.25 -7.20
N ALA A 421 -16.97 8.34 -8.51
CA ALA A 421 -17.41 7.32 -9.47
C ALA A 421 -16.72 5.96 -9.25
N ALA A 422 -15.50 5.95 -8.73
CA ALA A 422 -14.80 4.75 -8.28
C ALA A 422 -15.31 4.21 -6.92
N GLY A 423 -16.26 4.89 -6.27
CA GLY A 423 -16.92 4.44 -5.05
C GLY A 423 -16.26 4.86 -3.74
N PHE A 424 -15.27 5.76 -3.76
CA PHE A 424 -14.56 6.18 -2.54
C PHE A 424 -15.23 7.39 -1.86
N PRO A 425 -15.23 7.45 -0.52
CA PRO A 425 -15.39 8.71 0.20
C PRO A 425 -14.27 9.69 -0.20
N VAL A 426 -14.62 10.94 -0.49
CA VAL A 426 -13.68 11.97 -0.95
C VAL A 426 -13.69 13.17 -0.02
N ILE A 427 -12.48 13.63 0.35
CA ILE A 427 -12.27 14.90 1.05
C ILE A 427 -11.49 15.84 0.13
N VAL A 428 -12.08 16.97 -0.22
CA VAL A 428 -11.38 18.03 -0.95
C VAL A 428 -10.89 19.06 0.06
N ASP A 429 -9.58 19.04 0.32
CA ASP A 429 -8.89 19.93 1.24
C ASP A 429 -8.43 21.20 0.50
N ALA A 430 -9.29 22.22 0.56
CA ALA A 430 -9.05 23.55 0.03
C ALA A 430 -9.68 24.63 0.92
N ALA A 431 -9.37 25.89 0.64
CA ALA A 431 -9.88 27.00 1.45
C ALA A 431 -11.40 27.23 1.30
N PHE A 432 -11.92 27.04 0.08
CA PHE A 432 -13.34 27.18 -0.28
C PHE A 432 -13.97 28.49 0.20
N LEU A 433 -13.27 29.59 -0.02
CA LEU A 433 -13.64 30.90 0.54
C LEU A 433 -14.80 31.57 -0.21
N LYS A 434 -15.09 31.14 -1.44
CA LYS A 434 -16.22 31.66 -2.23
C LYS A 434 -17.38 30.68 -2.26
N GLN A 435 -18.60 31.20 -2.25
CA GLN A 435 -19.82 30.42 -2.36
C GLN A 435 -19.88 29.64 -3.68
N GLU A 436 -19.47 30.25 -4.79
CA GLU A 436 -19.45 29.58 -6.10
C GLU A 436 -18.55 28.34 -6.09
N GLU A 437 -17.37 28.42 -5.45
CA GLU A 437 -16.47 27.26 -5.30
C GLU A 437 -17.15 26.11 -4.57
N ARG A 438 -17.88 26.38 -3.49
CA ARG A 438 -18.59 25.37 -2.70
C ARG A 438 -19.79 24.78 -3.46
N GLU A 439 -20.51 25.64 -4.18
CA GLU A 439 -21.68 25.26 -4.97
C GLU A 439 -21.33 24.27 -6.08
N GLN A 440 -20.19 24.44 -6.76
CA GLN A 440 -19.74 23.50 -7.79
C GLN A 440 -19.61 22.06 -7.26
N PHE A 441 -19.04 21.89 -6.06
CA PHE A 441 -18.91 20.56 -5.44
C PHE A 441 -20.24 20.03 -4.88
N ARG A 442 -21.12 20.91 -4.39
CA ARG A 442 -22.48 20.51 -4.01
C ARG A 442 -23.27 19.99 -5.21
N LEU A 443 -23.17 20.66 -6.36
CA LEU A 443 -23.81 20.23 -7.62
C LEU A 443 -23.22 18.91 -8.13
N LEU A 444 -21.90 18.71 -8.00
CA LEU A 444 -21.26 17.42 -8.29
C LEU A 444 -21.87 16.30 -7.43
N ALA A 445 -21.95 16.50 -6.12
CA ALA A 445 -22.52 15.52 -5.21
C ALA A 445 -23.98 15.22 -5.54
N LYS A 446 -24.77 16.26 -5.83
CA LYS A 446 -26.16 16.10 -6.29
C LYS A 446 -26.27 15.29 -7.57
N ARG A 447 -25.45 15.60 -8.59
CA ARG A 447 -25.42 14.89 -9.87
C ARG A 447 -25.11 13.40 -9.69
N LEU A 448 -24.17 13.07 -8.81
CA LEU A 448 -23.78 11.69 -8.50
C LEU A 448 -24.68 11.03 -7.45
N SER A 449 -25.68 11.75 -6.92
CA SER A 449 -26.57 11.29 -5.85
C SER A 449 -25.82 10.78 -4.61
N VAL A 450 -24.74 11.47 -4.25
CA VAL A 450 -23.93 11.18 -3.05
C VAL A 450 -24.16 12.23 -1.96
N PRO A 451 -24.07 11.86 -0.67
CA PRO A 451 -24.09 12.81 0.42
C PRO A 451 -22.99 13.87 0.31
N PHE A 452 -23.30 15.09 0.75
CA PHE A 452 -22.41 16.24 0.71
C PHE A 452 -22.33 16.93 2.07
N ALA A 453 -21.12 17.26 2.51
CA ALA A 453 -20.89 18.04 3.72
C ALA A 453 -19.80 19.09 3.56
N ILE A 454 -19.97 20.20 4.26
CA ILE A 454 -18.97 21.26 4.43
C ILE A 454 -18.42 21.14 5.86
N ALA A 455 -17.17 20.70 6.00
CA ALA A 455 -16.47 20.82 7.27
C ALA A 455 -15.96 22.26 7.38
N THR A 456 -16.50 23.05 8.31
CA THR A 456 -16.05 24.44 8.54
C THR A 456 -15.12 24.51 9.75
N LEU A 457 -13.90 25.00 9.52
CA LEU A 457 -12.80 24.95 10.48
C LEU A 457 -12.52 26.35 11.01
N GLN A 458 -12.71 26.54 12.31
CA GLN A 458 -12.54 27.82 12.97
C GLN A 458 -11.35 27.78 13.93
N ALA A 459 -10.57 28.86 13.91
CA ALA A 459 -9.51 29.12 14.88
C ALA A 459 -9.50 30.63 15.18
N ARG A 460 -9.06 31.00 16.38
CA ARG A 460 -8.91 32.39 16.78
C ARG A 460 -7.83 33.08 15.92
N ASP A 461 -7.97 34.38 15.70
CA ASP A 461 -7.06 35.13 14.81
C ASP A 461 -5.58 35.00 15.19
N HIS A 462 -5.28 35.04 16.48
CA HIS A 462 -3.90 34.85 16.96
C HIS A 462 -3.37 33.44 16.63
N THR A 463 -4.20 32.40 16.81
CA THR A 463 -3.87 31.00 16.46
C THR A 463 -3.58 30.86 14.97
N LEU A 464 -4.37 31.49 14.10
CA LEU A 464 -4.13 31.49 12.64
C LEU A 464 -2.75 32.07 12.31
N ARG A 465 -2.44 33.25 12.86
CA ARG A 465 -1.16 33.95 12.62
C ARG A 465 0.02 33.15 13.15
N GLU A 466 -0.10 32.58 14.34
CA GLU A 466 0.96 31.79 14.95
C GLU A 466 1.28 30.54 14.12
N ARG A 467 0.25 29.79 13.71
CA ARG A 467 0.41 28.59 12.88
C ARG A 467 1.06 28.89 11.53
N ILE A 468 0.67 30.00 10.89
CA ILE A 468 1.28 30.44 9.63
C ILE A 468 2.77 30.74 9.83
N ARG A 469 3.15 31.39 10.94
CA ARG A 469 4.57 31.71 11.23
C ARG A 469 5.41 30.49 11.59
N GLN A 470 4.84 29.50 12.28
CA GLN A 470 5.56 28.31 12.73
C GLN A 470 5.68 27.22 11.65
N ARG A 471 4.91 27.32 10.56
CA ARG A 471 4.86 26.34 9.49
C ARG A 471 6.23 26.20 8.80
N ARG A 472 6.75 24.97 8.75
CA ARG A 472 7.96 24.56 8.00
C ARG A 472 7.63 23.31 7.19
N ASN A 473 8.15 23.20 5.97
CA ASN A 473 8.02 22.02 5.09
C ASN A 473 6.56 21.56 4.85
N ASP A 474 5.65 22.48 4.54
CA ASP A 474 4.25 22.20 4.18
C ASP A 474 4.02 22.50 2.69
N ALA A 475 3.02 21.86 2.07
CA ALA A 475 2.59 22.18 0.72
C ALA A 475 2.00 23.60 0.62
N SER A 476 1.41 24.08 1.71
CA SER A 476 0.72 25.38 1.79
C SER A 476 1.67 26.54 2.10
N GLU A 477 1.77 27.54 1.21
CA GLU A 477 2.73 28.65 1.30
C GLU A 477 2.13 30.00 1.72
N ALA A 478 0.91 30.02 2.26
CA ALA A 478 0.26 31.27 2.67
C ALA A 478 0.99 31.94 3.85
N ASP A 479 1.37 33.21 3.69
CA ASP A 479 1.92 34.05 4.75
C ASP A 479 0.84 34.91 5.45
N VAL A 480 1.25 35.74 6.41
CA VAL A 480 0.32 36.61 7.16
C VAL A 480 -0.33 37.68 6.26
N ALA A 481 0.36 38.15 5.22
CA ALA A 481 -0.21 39.13 4.29
C ALA A 481 -1.28 38.50 3.38
N VAL A 482 -1.06 37.24 2.95
CA VAL A 482 -2.05 36.42 2.25
C VAL A 482 -3.27 36.17 3.15
N LEU A 483 -3.07 35.87 4.44
CA LEU A 483 -4.19 35.72 5.39
C LEU A 483 -5.09 36.96 5.43
N GLU A 484 -4.52 38.18 5.55
CA GLU A 484 -5.34 39.41 5.59
C GLU A 484 -6.13 39.62 4.30
N LYS A 485 -5.49 39.40 3.14
CA LYS A 485 -6.17 39.48 1.85
C LYS A 485 -7.33 38.51 1.77
N LEU A 486 -7.13 37.26 2.21
CA LEU A 486 -8.14 36.21 2.18
C LEU A 486 -9.29 36.45 3.17
N LYS A 487 -9.01 37.05 4.34
CA LYS A 487 -10.05 37.49 5.29
C LYS A 487 -10.99 38.53 4.70
N ALA A 488 -10.46 39.45 3.88
CA ALA A 488 -11.26 40.50 3.26
C ALA A 488 -12.18 39.99 2.13
N VAL A 489 -11.83 38.87 1.50
CA VAL A 489 -12.56 38.32 0.34
C VAL A 489 -13.33 37.04 0.65
N GLN A 490 -13.29 36.54 1.88
CA GLN A 490 -14.04 35.35 2.27
C GLN A 490 -15.54 35.65 2.32
N GLU A 491 -16.31 34.81 1.65
CA GLU A 491 -17.77 34.81 1.69
C GLU A 491 -18.24 33.84 2.78
N PRO A 492 -19.03 34.30 3.77
CA PRO A 492 -19.57 33.43 4.81
C PRO A 492 -20.48 32.35 4.23
N LEU A 493 -20.75 31.31 5.03
CA LEU A 493 -21.76 30.32 4.65
C LEU A 493 -23.14 30.99 4.56
N SER A 494 -23.84 30.74 3.47
CA SER A 494 -25.23 31.14 3.28
C SER A 494 -26.18 30.29 4.13
N GLY A 495 -27.42 30.77 4.30
CA GLY A 495 -28.47 30.04 5.03
C GLY A 495 -28.68 28.59 4.56
N ILE A 496 -28.57 28.36 3.24
CA ILE A 496 -28.70 27.03 2.63
C ILE A 496 -27.49 26.16 2.97
N GLU A 497 -26.28 26.72 2.97
CA GLU A 497 -25.04 25.98 3.23
C GLU A 497 -24.93 25.51 4.68
N PHE A 498 -25.54 26.21 5.64
CA PHE A 498 -25.62 25.74 7.03
C PHE A 498 -26.32 24.39 7.17
N ALA A 499 -27.26 24.05 6.26
CA ALA A 499 -27.89 22.74 6.25
C ALA A 499 -26.90 21.61 5.95
N TYR A 500 -25.78 21.91 5.28
CA TYR A 500 -24.74 20.96 4.91
C TYR A 500 -23.46 21.10 5.75
N ALA A 501 -23.45 21.99 6.75
CA ALA A 501 -22.22 22.33 7.47
C ALA A 501 -22.09 21.57 8.81
N ALA A 502 -20.86 21.15 9.11
CA ALA A 502 -20.41 20.71 10.43
C ALA A 502 -19.26 21.61 10.89
N SER A 503 -19.41 22.25 12.06
CA SER A 503 -18.48 23.28 12.54
C SER A 503 -17.50 22.74 13.57
N PHE A 504 -16.21 22.76 13.23
CA PHE A 504 -15.14 22.27 14.10
C PHE A 504 -14.34 23.44 14.67
N THR A 505 -14.06 23.37 15.97
CA THR A 505 -13.03 24.18 16.60
C THR A 505 -11.68 23.51 16.40
N THR A 506 -10.67 24.30 16.04
CA THR A 506 -9.31 23.81 15.84
C THR A 506 -8.34 24.32 16.89
N GLU A 507 -8.84 24.87 18.00
CA GLU A 507 -8.02 25.18 19.19
C GLU A 507 -7.54 23.90 19.88
N GLU A 508 -8.27 22.80 19.70
CA GLU A 508 -7.92 21.46 20.15
C GLU A 508 -7.74 20.50 18.96
N LEU A 509 -7.26 19.27 19.26
CA LEU A 509 -7.13 18.23 18.24
C LEU A 509 -8.50 17.84 17.66
N PRO A 510 -8.58 17.45 16.36
CA PRO A 510 -9.85 17.08 15.74
C PRO A 510 -10.63 16.00 16.49
N GLY A 511 -9.95 15.06 17.14
CA GLY A 511 -10.57 13.98 17.92
C GLY A 511 -10.92 14.32 19.37
N SER A 512 -10.78 15.57 19.81
CA SER A 512 -11.10 15.96 21.19
C SER A 512 -12.61 16.01 21.45
N ALA A 513 -13.00 15.97 22.73
CA ALA A 513 -14.39 16.09 23.15
C ALA A 513 -15.05 17.40 22.69
N ALA A 514 -14.27 18.47 22.49
CA ALA A 514 -14.76 19.75 21.99
C ALA A 514 -15.36 19.67 20.58
N ASN A 515 -15.02 18.62 19.81
CA ASN A 515 -15.50 18.42 18.45
C ASN A 515 -16.53 17.28 18.34
N SER A 516 -16.99 16.67 19.44
CA SER A 516 -17.91 15.51 19.39
C SER A 516 -19.24 15.82 18.70
N GLU A 517 -19.84 16.99 18.97
CA GLU A 517 -21.08 17.42 18.30
C GLU A 517 -20.86 17.64 16.80
N ALA A 518 -19.72 18.22 16.42
CA ALA A 518 -19.36 18.45 15.03
C ALA A 518 -19.18 17.13 14.26
N TRP A 519 -18.57 16.11 14.89
CA TRP A 519 -18.48 14.77 14.34
C TRP A 519 -19.84 14.09 14.20
N GLY A 520 -20.72 14.20 15.21
CA GLY A 520 -22.09 13.70 15.12
C GLY A 520 -22.85 14.34 13.96
N ARG A 521 -22.78 15.67 13.84
CA ARG A 521 -23.38 16.41 12.73
C ARG A 521 -22.81 15.98 11.37
N LEU A 522 -21.50 15.82 11.27
CA LEU A 522 -20.86 15.33 10.04
C LEU A 522 -21.38 13.94 9.70
N GLN A 523 -21.42 13.02 10.66
CA GLN A 523 -21.93 11.66 10.45
C GLN A 523 -23.39 11.64 9.98
N ASP A 524 -24.26 12.48 10.55
CA ASP A 524 -25.65 12.61 10.12
C ASP A 524 -25.76 13.06 8.65
N LEU A 525 -24.93 14.03 8.25
CA LEU A 525 -24.87 14.51 6.87
C LEU A 525 -24.39 13.44 5.90
N LEU A 526 -23.43 12.61 6.30
CA LEU A 526 -22.86 11.55 5.46
C LEU A 526 -23.73 10.30 5.38
N THR A 527 -24.64 10.09 6.32
CA THR A 527 -25.55 8.92 6.36
C THR A 527 -26.96 9.23 5.87
N SER A 528 -27.35 10.51 5.82
CA SER A 528 -28.64 10.93 5.27
C SER A 528 -28.76 10.57 3.78
N PRO A 529 -29.94 10.14 3.31
CA PRO A 529 -30.17 9.97 1.88
C PRO A 529 -29.88 11.29 1.15
N ALA A 530 -29.20 11.24 0.00
CA ALA A 530 -28.96 12.42 -0.82
C ALA A 530 -30.31 13.10 -1.08
N SER A 531 -30.50 14.29 -0.50
CA SER A 531 -31.75 15.04 -0.62
C SER A 531 -31.90 15.47 -2.08
N GLY A 532 -33.01 15.10 -2.70
CA GLY A 532 -33.29 15.24 -4.15
C GLY A 532 -33.16 16.65 -4.73
#